data_AF-A0A8H3GSH4-F1
#
_entry.id   AF-A0A8H3GSH4-F1
#
_cell.length_a   1.000
_cell.length_b   1.000
_cell.length_c   1.000
_cell.angle_alpha   90.00
_cell.angle_beta   90.00
_cell.angle_gamma   90.00
#
_symmetry.space_group_name_H-M   'P 1'
#
loop_
_entity.id
_entity.type
_entity.pdbx_description
1 polymer ?
#
loop_
_entity_poly.entity_id
_entity_poly.type
_entity_poly.pdbx_seq_one_letter_code
_entity_poly.pdbx_strand_id
1 'polypeptide(L)'
;LNLTLIMTEGTSVVSSPPDLPPYLRNIHHLKPVTGPPTDDELLAIHAVARAAQNASNVPGMYDSSLSMKLAEHMFTVQMARYRSKYSLSIVREKIVFIPPVLPEHVPVKLESVIESPSDEELTKVHSALRAYEQFSNVPTMFDPRVGMELSQHMFELQMSELI
;
A
#
# COMPACT_ATOMS: atom_id res chain seq x y z
N LEU A 1 6.62 -16.39 37.47
CA LEU A 1 6.38 -17.78 36.97
C LEU A 1 4.88 -18.00 36.88
N ASN A 2 4.43 -18.72 35.85
CA ASN A 2 3.09 -18.79 35.21
C ASN A 2 2.83 -17.62 34.25
N LEU A 3 3.21 -17.68 32.96
CA LEU A 3 2.91 -18.71 31.94
C LEU A 3 1.41 -19.03 31.86
N THR A 4 0.67 -18.16 31.19
CA THR A 4 -0.54 -18.58 30.49
C THR A 4 -0.62 -17.82 29.18
N LEU A 5 0.01 -18.44 28.20
CA LEU A 5 -0.24 -18.34 26.78
C LEU A 5 -1.75 -18.44 26.54
N ILE A 6 -2.42 -17.33 26.27
CA ILE A 6 -3.70 -17.35 25.57
C ILE A 6 -3.41 -16.89 24.16
N MET A 7 -2.90 -17.84 23.37
CA MET A 7 -3.11 -17.82 21.93
C MET A 7 -4.61 -18.06 21.69
N THR A 8 -5.39 -16.99 21.66
CA THR A 8 -6.61 -17.02 20.85
C THR A 8 -6.16 -16.90 19.40
N GLU A 9 -5.97 -18.04 18.72
CA GLU A 9 -6.08 -18.12 17.25
C GLU A 9 -7.54 -17.85 16.86
N GLY A 10 -7.97 -16.61 17.03
CA GLY A 10 -8.91 -15.99 16.12
C GLY A 10 -8.06 -15.05 15.30
N THR A 11 -7.94 -15.27 13.99
CA THR A 11 -7.30 -14.31 13.10
C THR A 11 -7.99 -12.95 13.28
N SER A 12 -7.42 -12.06 14.09
CA SER A 12 -8.00 -10.77 14.36
C SER A 12 -8.06 -10.01 13.04
N VAL A 13 -9.27 -9.60 12.64
CA VAL A 13 -9.46 -8.78 11.44
C VAL A 13 -8.59 -7.54 11.59
N VAL A 14 -7.66 -7.36 10.65
CA VAL A 14 -6.75 -6.22 10.61
C VAL A 14 -7.47 -5.00 10.07
N SER A 15 -8.25 -5.18 9.00
CA SER A 15 -9.04 -4.11 8.43
C SER A 15 -10.23 -4.66 7.66
N SER A 16 -11.38 -3.99 7.78
CA SER A 16 -12.58 -4.29 6.99
C SER A 16 -12.73 -3.23 5.89
N PRO A 17 -12.99 -3.61 4.64
CA PRO A 17 -13.18 -2.66 3.56
C PRO A 17 -14.48 -1.87 3.75
N PRO A 18 -14.57 -0.64 3.20
CA PRO A 18 -15.83 0.08 3.16
C PRO A 18 -16.85 -0.60 2.23
N ASP A 19 -18.13 -0.32 2.47
CA ASP A 19 -19.19 -0.66 1.53
C ASP A 19 -18.97 0.04 0.19
N LEU A 20 -18.88 -0.75 -0.87
CA LEU A 20 -18.65 -0.22 -2.21
C LEU A 20 -19.98 0.09 -2.92
N PRO A 21 -20.07 1.22 -3.64
CA PRO A 21 -21.22 1.54 -4.48
C PRO A 21 -21.37 0.51 -5.62
N PRO A 22 -22.57 0.38 -6.22
CA PRO A 22 -22.86 -0.63 -7.24
C PRO A 22 -21.85 -0.68 -8.39
N TYR A 23 -21.38 0.48 -8.87
CA TYR A 23 -20.45 0.55 -9.99
C TYR A 23 -19.05 -0.01 -9.67
N LEU A 24 -18.64 -0.06 -8.39
CA LEU A 24 -17.39 -0.69 -7.96
C LEU A 24 -17.62 -2.13 -7.52
N ARG A 25 -18.64 -2.41 -6.70
CA ARG A 25 -18.86 -3.73 -6.10
C ARG A 25 -19.18 -4.84 -7.10
N ASN A 26 -19.69 -4.47 -8.28
CA ASN A 26 -20.01 -5.42 -9.35
C ASN A 26 -18.75 -5.89 -10.11
N ILE A 27 -17.63 -5.18 -9.96
CA ILE A 27 -16.37 -5.44 -10.67
C ILE A 27 -15.27 -5.87 -9.67
N HIS A 28 -15.28 -5.26 -8.48
CA HIS A 28 -14.28 -5.47 -7.45
C HIS A 28 -14.92 -6.04 -6.18
N HIS A 29 -14.25 -7.03 -5.60
CA HIS A 29 -14.67 -7.68 -4.37
C HIS A 29 -13.55 -7.56 -3.34
N LEU A 30 -13.70 -6.62 -2.40
CA LEU A 30 -12.81 -6.52 -1.25
C LEU A 30 -13.33 -7.43 -0.14
N LYS A 31 -12.40 -8.19 0.46
CA LYS A 31 -12.66 -9.00 1.64
C LYS A 31 -11.98 -8.35 2.85
N PRO A 32 -12.47 -8.61 4.07
CA PRO A 32 -11.71 -8.26 5.27
C PRO A 32 -10.31 -8.89 5.22
N VAL A 33 -9.30 -8.11 5.59
CA VAL A 33 -7.91 -8.58 5.67
C VAL A 33 -7.68 -9.17 7.06
N THR A 34 -7.13 -10.37 7.10
CA THR A 34 -6.85 -11.12 8.33
C THR A 34 -5.38 -11.50 8.41
N GLY A 35 -4.70 -11.13 9.50
CA GLY A 35 -3.26 -11.36 9.62
C GLY A 35 -2.42 -10.46 8.69
N PRO A 36 -1.16 -10.84 8.40
CA PRO A 36 -0.29 -10.07 7.51
C PRO A 36 -0.88 -9.92 6.11
N PRO A 37 -1.04 -8.69 5.59
CA PRO A 37 -1.61 -8.47 4.26
C PRO A 37 -0.78 -9.07 3.13
N THR A 38 -1.45 -9.80 2.24
CA THR A 38 -0.89 -10.35 1.02
C THR A 38 -0.77 -9.31 -0.10
N ASP A 39 0.01 -9.63 -1.15
CA ASP A 39 0.08 -8.81 -2.36
C ASP A 39 -1.28 -8.69 -3.05
N ASP A 40 -2.04 -9.80 -3.14
CA ASP A 40 -3.34 -9.81 -3.82
C ASP A 40 -4.37 -8.95 -3.09
N GLU A 41 -4.37 -8.95 -1.75
CA GLU A 41 -5.23 -8.08 -0.95
C GLU A 41 -4.90 -6.60 -1.16
N LEU A 42 -3.62 -6.23 -1.08
CA LEU A 42 -3.20 -4.85 -1.35
C LEU A 42 -3.50 -4.44 -2.78
N LEU A 43 -3.24 -5.31 -3.75
CA LEU A 43 -3.52 -5.06 -5.17
C LEU A 43 -5.01 -4.82 -5.42
N ALA A 44 -5.88 -5.62 -4.79
CA ALA A 44 -7.33 -5.44 -4.88
C ALA A 44 -7.78 -4.09 -4.28
N ILE A 45 -7.24 -3.70 -3.12
CA ILE A 45 -7.56 -2.40 -2.51
C ILE A 45 -7.07 -1.25 -3.40
N HIS A 46 -5.86 -1.35 -3.97
CA HIS A 46 -5.32 -0.36 -4.91
C HIS A 46 -6.18 -0.25 -6.18
N ALA A 47 -6.67 -1.38 -6.70
CA ALA A 47 -7.56 -1.38 -7.87
C ALA A 47 -8.87 -0.64 -7.59
N VAL A 48 -9.48 -0.86 -6.42
CA VAL A 48 -10.71 -0.14 -6.01
C VAL A 48 -10.44 1.34 -5.79
N ALA A 49 -9.35 1.70 -5.11
CA ALA A 49 -8.98 3.09 -4.89
C ALA A 49 -8.78 3.83 -6.22
N ARG A 50 -8.10 3.20 -7.19
CA ARG A 50 -7.92 3.75 -8.55
C ARG A 50 -9.25 3.89 -9.28
N ALA A 51 -10.10 2.87 -9.23
CA ALA A 51 -11.42 2.92 -9.88
C ALA A 51 -12.30 4.03 -9.30
N ALA A 52 -12.30 4.21 -7.97
CA ALA A 52 -12.97 5.32 -7.29
C ALA A 52 -12.40 6.69 -7.70
N GLN A 53 -11.07 6.81 -7.77
CA GLN A 53 -10.41 8.03 -8.23
C GLN A 53 -10.76 8.36 -9.68
N ASN A 54 -10.79 7.36 -10.58
CA ASN A 54 -11.18 7.56 -11.97
C ASN A 54 -12.64 7.99 -12.09
N ALA A 55 -13.53 7.39 -11.29
CA ALA A 55 -14.93 7.77 -11.22
C ALA A 55 -15.12 9.22 -10.75
N SER A 56 -14.24 9.74 -9.88
CA SER A 56 -14.34 11.15 -9.43
C SER A 56 -14.22 12.18 -10.55
N ASN A 57 -13.63 11.82 -11.70
CA ASN A 57 -13.53 12.68 -12.87
C ASN A 57 -14.88 12.78 -13.63
N VAL A 58 -15.86 11.93 -13.31
CA VAL A 58 -17.20 11.97 -13.91
C VAL A 58 -18.11 12.86 -13.04
N PRO A 59 -18.78 13.86 -13.62
CA PRO A 59 -19.70 14.73 -12.88
C PRO A 59 -20.74 13.93 -12.08
N GLY A 60 -20.86 14.22 -10.79
CA GLY A 60 -21.82 13.57 -9.90
C GLY A 60 -21.40 12.20 -9.35
N MET A 61 -20.20 11.70 -9.71
CA MET A 61 -19.70 10.41 -9.20
C MET A 61 -18.67 10.54 -8.07
N TYR A 62 -18.19 11.74 -7.77
CA TYR A 62 -17.27 11.97 -6.65
C TYR A 62 -17.97 11.72 -5.30
N ASP A 63 -17.39 10.83 -4.50
CA ASP A 63 -17.84 10.51 -3.14
C ASP A 63 -16.65 10.64 -2.18
N SER A 64 -16.57 11.78 -1.49
CA SER A 64 -15.50 12.07 -0.54
C SER A 64 -15.51 11.13 0.68
N SER A 65 -16.69 10.64 1.09
CA SER A 65 -16.81 9.70 2.21
C SER A 65 -16.20 8.35 1.84
N LEU A 66 -16.48 7.86 0.63
CA LEU A 66 -15.87 6.65 0.11
C LEU A 66 -14.35 6.80 -0.04
N SER A 67 -13.87 7.90 -0.61
CA SER A 67 -12.43 8.16 -0.74
C SER A 67 -11.71 8.14 0.60
N MET A 68 -12.28 8.78 1.63
CA MET A 68 -11.72 8.80 2.98
C MET A 68 -11.65 7.41 3.59
N LYS A 69 -12.73 6.62 3.51
CA LYS A 69 -12.76 5.25 4.05
C LYS A 69 -11.81 4.31 3.32
N LEU A 70 -11.66 4.46 2.00
CA LEU A 70 -10.69 3.69 1.23
C LEU A 70 -9.25 4.05 1.63
N ALA A 71 -8.96 5.33 1.86
CA ALA A 71 -7.66 5.78 2.34
C ALA A 71 -7.35 5.24 3.75
N GLU A 72 -8.32 5.27 4.67
CA GLU A 72 -8.19 4.70 6.02
C GLU A 72 -7.94 3.18 5.98
N HIS A 73 -8.69 2.46 5.14
CA HIS A 73 -8.51 1.03 4.94
C HIS A 73 -7.11 0.72 4.37
N MET A 74 -6.69 1.44 3.33
CA MET A 74 -5.35 1.31 2.73
C MET A 74 -4.25 1.56 3.76
N PHE A 75 -4.33 2.66 4.51
CA PHE A 75 -3.35 3.00 5.55
C PHE A 75 -3.23 1.88 6.59
N THR A 76 -4.36 1.36 7.08
CA THR A 76 -4.37 0.29 8.08
C THR A 76 -3.70 -0.98 7.55
N VAL A 77 -3.97 -1.35 6.30
CA VAL A 77 -3.38 -2.52 5.65
C VAL A 77 -1.88 -2.31 5.40
N GLN A 78 -1.47 -1.18 4.83
CA GLN A 78 -0.04 -0.88 4.62
C GLN A 78 0.75 -0.85 5.95
N MET A 79 0.15 -0.32 7.02
CA MET A 79 0.71 -0.33 8.38
C MET A 79 0.87 -1.75 8.93
N ALA A 80 -0.14 -2.60 8.75
CA ALA A 80 -0.07 -3.99 9.20
C ALA A 80 1.04 -4.76 8.46
N ARG A 81 1.20 -4.51 7.16
CA ARG A 81 2.30 -5.08 6.37
C ARG A 81 3.66 -4.58 6.84
N TYR A 82 3.81 -3.28 7.06
CA TYR A 82 5.03 -2.68 7.63
C TYR A 82 5.41 -3.35 8.97
N ARG A 83 4.47 -3.44 9.91
CA ARG A 83 4.71 -4.06 11.23
C ARG A 83 5.03 -5.55 11.15
N SER A 84 4.41 -6.26 10.20
CA SER A 84 4.70 -7.67 9.98
C SER A 84 6.10 -7.88 9.40
N LYS A 85 6.54 -7.00 8.49
CA LYS A 85 7.83 -7.10 7.79
C LYS A 85 9.01 -6.67 8.66
N TYR A 86 8.84 -5.61 9.45
CA TYR A 86 9.90 -5.01 10.26
C TYR A 86 9.71 -5.27 11.75
N SER A 87 9.11 -6.41 12.11
CA SER A 87 8.80 -6.80 13.49
C SER A 87 10.01 -6.55 14.39
N LEU A 88 9.83 -5.71 15.41
CA LEU A 88 10.85 -5.20 16.33
C LEU A 88 11.36 -6.31 17.26
N SER A 89 12.02 -7.31 16.67
CA SER A 89 12.69 -8.39 17.38
C SER A 89 13.79 -7.81 18.27
N ILE A 90 14.08 -8.49 19.38
CA ILE A 90 14.98 -8.02 20.46
C ILE A 90 16.40 -7.70 19.96
N VAL A 91 16.78 -8.20 18.77
CA VAL A 91 18.02 -7.86 18.07
C VAL A 91 17.73 -6.74 17.07
N ARG A 92 18.28 -5.55 17.34
CA ARG A 92 18.16 -4.38 16.45
C ARG A 92 19.09 -4.56 15.25
N GLU A 93 18.66 -5.34 14.27
CA GLU A 93 19.26 -5.30 12.94
C GLU A 93 18.84 -4.01 12.23
N LYS A 94 19.75 -3.46 11.43
CA LYS A 94 19.44 -2.28 10.61
C LYS A 94 18.34 -2.65 9.62
N ILE A 95 17.28 -1.85 9.59
CA ILE A 95 16.21 -2.03 8.60
C ILE A 95 16.74 -1.58 7.24
N VAL A 96 16.58 -2.41 6.22
CA VAL A 96 16.92 -2.08 4.83
C VAL A 96 15.63 -2.11 4.00
N PHE A 97 15.26 -0.97 3.45
CA PHE A 97 14.11 -0.81 2.58
C PHE A 97 14.53 -1.05 1.14
N ILE A 98 14.07 -2.15 0.56
CA ILE A 98 14.40 -2.54 -0.81
C ILE A 98 13.29 -2.04 -1.74
N PRO A 99 13.60 -1.19 -2.74
CA PRO A 99 12.60 -0.73 -3.71
C PRO A 99 12.19 -1.86 -4.65
N PRO A 100 10.99 -1.78 -5.27
CA PRO A 100 10.62 -2.68 -6.34
C PRO A 100 11.48 -2.45 -7.59
N VAL A 101 11.57 -3.48 -8.44
CA VAL A 101 12.23 -3.37 -9.74
C VAL A 101 11.36 -2.53 -10.67
N LEU A 102 11.92 -1.44 -11.18
CA LEU A 102 11.21 -0.55 -12.10
C LEU A 102 11.41 -0.97 -13.55
N PRO A 103 10.37 -0.86 -14.40
CA PRO A 103 10.50 -1.02 -15.84
C PRO A 103 11.47 -0.02 -16.45
N GLU A 104 12.14 -0.39 -17.55
CA GLU A 104 13.17 0.44 -18.22
C GLU A 104 12.65 1.82 -18.69
N HIS A 105 11.35 1.94 -18.95
CA HIS A 105 10.75 3.20 -19.37
C HIS A 105 10.52 4.20 -18.22
N VAL A 106 10.76 3.81 -16.96
CA VAL A 106 10.74 4.71 -15.81
C VAL A 106 12.15 5.29 -15.62
N PRO A 107 12.36 6.61 -15.78
CA PRO A 107 13.69 7.21 -15.84
C PRO A 107 14.37 7.34 -14.47
N VAL A 108 13.69 6.97 -13.39
CA VAL A 108 14.18 7.09 -12.01
C VAL A 108 14.82 5.77 -11.58
N LYS A 109 16.02 5.85 -11.00
CA LYS A 109 16.67 4.72 -10.34
C LYS A 109 16.46 4.84 -8.84
N LEU A 110 15.93 3.79 -8.23
CA LEU A 110 15.77 3.68 -6.79
C LEU A 110 16.85 2.79 -6.21
N GLU A 111 17.36 3.17 -5.05
CA GLU A 111 18.39 2.44 -4.31
C GLU A 111 17.81 1.98 -2.97
N SER A 112 18.45 0.99 -2.36
CA SER A 112 18.04 0.53 -1.03
C SER A 112 18.35 1.60 0.01
N VAL A 113 17.38 1.90 0.86
CA VAL A 113 17.54 2.86 1.96
C VAL A 113 17.81 2.10 3.26
N ILE A 114 18.77 2.56 4.06
CA ILE A 114 19.10 1.98 5.36
C ILE A 114 18.57 2.89 6.46
N GLU A 115 17.76 2.34 7.36
CA GLU A 115 17.18 3.00 8.53
C GLU A 115 16.30 4.22 8.18
N SER A 116 16.86 5.41 8.02
CA SER A 116 16.08 6.63 7.79
C SER A 116 16.40 7.19 6.39
N PRO A 117 15.38 7.47 5.56
CA PRO A 117 15.60 8.07 4.26
C PRO A 117 16.08 9.51 4.38
N SER A 118 16.85 9.94 3.39
CA SER A 118 17.11 11.35 3.11
C SER A 118 15.98 11.97 2.28
N ASP A 119 15.88 13.30 2.30
CA ASP A 119 14.96 14.06 1.43
C ASP A 119 15.13 13.71 -0.05
N GLU A 120 16.38 13.43 -0.48
CA GLU A 120 16.67 13.03 -1.86
C GLU A 120 16.09 11.65 -2.18
N GLU A 121 16.23 10.68 -1.29
CA GLU A 121 15.67 9.33 -1.46
C GLU A 121 14.14 9.38 -1.51
N LEU A 122 13.49 10.11 -0.61
CA LEU A 122 12.03 10.31 -0.65
C LEU A 122 11.59 11.01 -1.94
N THR A 123 12.33 12.04 -2.37
CA THR A 123 12.04 12.77 -3.62
C THR A 123 12.15 11.85 -4.83
N LYS A 124 13.13 10.94 -4.86
CA LYS A 124 13.26 9.94 -5.93
C LYS A 124 12.06 8.99 -5.96
N VAL A 125 11.64 8.45 -4.81
CA VAL A 125 10.46 7.55 -4.77
C VAL A 125 9.18 8.28 -5.16
N HIS A 126 8.99 9.53 -4.72
CA HIS A 126 7.87 10.37 -5.17
C HIS A 126 7.89 10.60 -6.68
N SER A 127 9.07 10.87 -7.24
CA SER A 127 9.25 11.06 -8.68
C SER A 127 8.96 9.78 -9.46
N ALA A 128 9.39 8.62 -8.96
CA ALA A 128 9.10 7.32 -9.54
C ALA A 128 7.58 7.03 -9.53
N LEU A 129 6.90 7.23 -8.39
CA LEU A 129 5.44 7.09 -8.28
C LEU A 129 4.71 7.98 -9.29
N ARG A 130 5.10 9.26 -9.37
CA ARG A 130 4.48 10.20 -10.30
C ARG A 130 4.72 9.83 -11.76
N ALA A 131 5.96 9.47 -12.12
CA ALA A 131 6.29 9.02 -13.47
C ALA A 131 5.53 7.75 -13.83
N TYR A 132 5.39 6.82 -12.89
CA TYR A 132 4.69 5.57 -13.15
C TYR A 132 3.18 5.76 -13.33
N GLU A 133 2.55 6.62 -12.52
CA GLU A 133 1.12 6.91 -12.61
C GLU A 133 0.75 7.63 -13.93
N GLN A 134 1.70 8.32 -14.59
CA GLN A 134 1.49 8.90 -15.92
C GLN A 134 1.18 7.84 -16.98
N PHE A 135 1.64 6.60 -16.78
CA PHE A 135 1.36 5.49 -17.70
C PHE A 135 0.04 4.77 -17.40
N SER A 136 -0.71 5.15 -16.37
CA SER A 136 -1.95 4.47 -15.93
C SER A 136 -3.00 4.27 -17.04
N ASN A 137 -3.00 5.12 -18.07
CA ASN A 137 -3.90 5.01 -19.22
C ASN A 137 -3.32 4.21 -20.40
N VAL A 138 -2.11 3.66 -20.27
CA VAL A 138 -1.42 2.87 -21.29
C VAL A 138 -1.18 1.47 -20.74
N PRO A 139 -2.10 0.51 -20.98
CA PRO A 139 -2.04 -0.83 -20.37
C PRO A 139 -0.74 -1.60 -20.65
N THR A 140 -0.06 -1.32 -21.77
CA THR A 140 1.21 -1.98 -22.13
C THR A 140 2.42 -1.44 -21.37
N MET A 141 2.31 -0.26 -20.75
CA MET A 141 3.37 0.36 -19.95
C MET A 141 3.06 0.34 -18.45
N PHE A 142 1.82 0.00 -18.07
CA PHE A 142 1.38 0.05 -16.68
C PHE A 142 1.00 -1.32 -16.14
N ASP A 143 1.81 -1.79 -15.20
CA ASP A 143 1.54 -2.95 -14.36
C ASP A 143 1.04 -2.47 -12.98
N PRO A 144 -0.24 -2.73 -12.64
CA PRO A 144 -0.80 -2.37 -11.34
C PRO A 144 0.01 -2.89 -10.14
N ARG A 145 0.73 -4.01 -10.29
CA ARG A 145 1.54 -4.60 -9.23
C ARG A 145 2.76 -3.76 -8.91
N VAL A 146 3.47 -3.26 -9.92
CA VAL A 146 4.60 -2.33 -9.74
C VAL A 146 4.14 -1.06 -9.03
N GLY A 147 2.98 -0.52 -9.40
CA GLY A 147 2.40 0.66 -8.75
C GLY A 147 2.05 0.42 -7.27
N MET A 148 1.48 -0.75 -6.96
CA MET A 148 1.20 -1.16 -5.58
C MET A 148 2.50 -1.33 -4.77
N GLU A 149 3.52 -1.99 -5.31
CA GLU A 149 4.81 -2.18 -4.64
C GLU A 149 5.52 -0.84 -4.39
N LEU A 150 5.49 0.08 -5.36
CA LEU A 150 6.02 1.44 -5.21
C LEU A 150 5.30 2.22 -4.12
N SER A 151 3.96 2.11 -4.06
CA SER A 151 3.17 2.77 -3.01
C SER A 151 3.49 2.20 -1.64
N GLN A 152 3.64 0.87 -1.52
CA GLN A 152 4.04 0.23 -0.28
C GLN A 152 5.45 0.66 0.12
N HIS A 153 6.40 0.73 -0.82
CA HIS A 153 7.77 1.16 -0.53
C HIS A 153 7.81 2.62 -0.03
N MET A 154 7.08 3.53 -0.67
CA MET A 154 6.94 4.91 -0.18
C MET A 154 6.38 4.94 1.25
N PHE A 155 5.31 4.18 1.51
CA PHE A 155 4.72 4.09 2.84
C PHE A 155 5.74 3.61 3.88
N GLU A 156 6.52 2.59 3.56
CA GLU A 156 7.54 2.04 4.45
C GLU A 156 8.61 3.09 4.82
N LEU A 157 9.06 3.89 3.85
CA LEU A 157 10.01 4.98 4.09
C LEU A 157 9.41 6.09 4.95
N GLN A 158 8.18 6.54 4.64
CA GLN A 158 7.51 7.57 5.42
C GLN A 158 7.28 7.13 6.88
N MET A 159 6.95 5.86 7.09
CA MET A 159 6.77 5.34 8.44
C MET A 159 8.09 5.24 9.23
N SER A 160 9.22 5.06 8.56
CA SER A 160 10.53 5.03 9.20
C SER A 160 11.01 6.40 9.70
N GLU A 161 10.45 7.50 9.19
CA GLU A 161 10.71 8.85 9.71
C GLU A 161 9.86 9.19 10.95
N LEU A 162 8.73 8.50 11.11
CA LEU A 162 7.71 8.81 12.12
C LEU A 162 7.87 8.03 13.44
N ILE A 163 8.58 6.89 13.42
CA ILE A 163 8.70 5.93 14.54
C ILE A 163 10.13 5.88 15.06
#